data_AF-A0A142XQJ2-F1
#
_entry.id   AF-A0A142XQJ2-F1
#
_cell.length_a   1.000
_cell.length_b   1.000
_cell.length_c   1.000
_cell.angle_alpha   90.00
_cell.angle_beta   90.00
_cell.angle_gamma   90.00
#
_symmetry.space_group_name_H-M   'P 1'
#
loop_
_entity.id
_entity.type
_entity.pdbx_description
1 polymer ?
#
loop_
_entity_poly.entity_id
_entity_poly.type
_entity_poly.pdbx_seq_one_letter_code
_entity_poly.pdbx_strand_id
1 'polypeptide(L)'
;MFALAFLTLAADPLPLSLDTISVERARMLDGKQVTVTMFVAKPIDQSPDCTIVGAVDLPDGIERGAHLNGHRYDLEGTRITVTGKLWVIDHPGAFVEGVLVPAWTEIRVEEGK
;
A
#
# COMPACT_ATOMS: atom_id res chain seq x y z
N MET A 1 29.88 -14.85 -37.89
CA MET A 1 28.65 -14.80 -37.07
C MET A 1 28.84 -13.74 -36.01
N PHE A 2 28.20 -12.58 -36.16
CA PHE A 2 28.17 -11.56 -35.10
C PHE A 2 26.98 -11.86 -34.19
N ALA A 3 27.25 -12.16 -32.91
CA ALA A 3 26.21 -12.28 -31.89
C ALA A 3 25.88 -10.86 -31.40
N LEU A 4 24.69 -10.38 -31.76
CA LEU A 4 24.17 -9.11 -31.28
C LEU A 4 23.58 -9.34 -29.87
N ALA A 5 24.31 -8.92 -28.83
CA ALA A 5 23.80 -8.94 -27.47
C ALA A 5 22.79 -7.79 -27.31
N PHE A 6 21.51 -8.13 -27.19
CA PHE A 6 20.48 -7.17 -26.76
C PHE A 6 20.61 -6.96 -25.25
N LEU A 7 21.31 -5.89 -24.84
CA LEU A 7 21.14 -5.33 -23.50
C LEU A 7 19.75 -4.69 -23.44
N THR A 8 18.80 -5.39 -22.83
CA THR A 8 17.53 -4.78 -22.43
C THR A 8 17.80 -3.96 -21.18
N LEU A 9 17.92 -2.64 -21.36
CA LEU A 9 17.93 -1.69 -20.27
C LEU A 9 16.50 -1.67 -19.68
N ALA A 10 16.22 -2.54 -18.71
CA ALA A 10 14.98 -2.49 -17.96
C ALA A 10 14.98 -1.19 -17.15
N ALA A 11 14.28 -0.17 -17.64
CA ALA A 11 13.96 0.99 -16.82
C ALA A 11 13.16 0.47 -15.63
N ASP A 12 13.65 0.70 -14.41
CA ASP A 12 12.88 0.40 -13.21
C ASP A 12 11.53 1.10 -13.34
N PRO A 13 10.40 0.35 -13.28
CA PRO A 13 9.09 0.98 -13.38
C PRO A 13 8.97 2.01 -12.26
N LEU A 14 8.62 3.25 -12.62
CA LEU A 14 8.39 4.31 -11.65
C LEU A 14 7.48 3.80 -10.52
N PRO A 15 7.76 4.14 -9.25
CA PRO A 15 6.92 3.73 -8.14
C PRO A 15 5.46 4.07 -8.39
N LEU A 16 4.58 3.11 -8.12
CA LEU A 16 3.14 3.30 -8.22
C LEU A 16 2.68 4.30 -7.14
N SER A 17 1.79 5.23 -7.48
CA SER A 17 1.10 6.03 -6.46
C SER A 17 0.07 5.18 -5.73
N LEU A 18 0.30 4.86 -4.45
CA LEU A 18 -0.69 4.18 -3.61
C LEU A 18 -1.82 5.13 -3.21
N ASP A 19 -1.58 6.45 -3.17
CA ASP A 19 -2.59 7.45 -2.81
C ASP A 19 -3.83 7.40 -3.72
N THR A 20 -3.62 7.00 -4.99
CA THR A 20 -4.61 7.17 -6.07
C THR A 20 -4.81 5.91 -6.91
N ILE A 21 -4.20 4.78 -6.53
CA ILE A 21 -4.44 3.52 -7.25
C ILE A 21 -5.92 3.14 -7.16
N SER A 22 -6.49 2.75 -8.31
CA SER A 22 -7.86 2.24 -8.38
C SER A 22 -7.93 0.79 -7.90
N VAL A 23 -9.09 0.36 -7.40
CA VAL A 23 -9.28 -1.03 -6.95
C VAL A 23 -9.08 -2.03 -8.09
N GLU A 24 -9.46 -1.70 -9.32
CA GLU A 24 -9.27 -2.57 -10.49
C GLU A 24 -7.79 -2.79 -10.76
N ARG A 25 -6.99 -1.71 -10.74
CA ARG A 25 -5.54 -1.81 -10.92
C ARG A 25 -4.90 -2.56 -9.76
N ALA A 26 -5.35 -2.32 -8.53
CA ALA A 26 -4.85 -3.02 -7.35
C ALA A 26 -5.15 -4.52 -7.43
N ARG A 27 -6.35 -4.92 -7.85
CA ARG A 27 -6.71 -6.34 -8.07
C ARG A 27 -5.83 -7.03 -9.12
N MET A 28 -5.38 -6.32 -10.15
CA MET A 28 -4.41 -6.87 -11.11
C MET A 28 -3.01 -7.10 -10.51
N LEU A 29 -2.71 -6.39 -9.42
CA LEU A 29 -1.43 -6.42 -8.70
C LEU A 29 -1.52 -7.19 -7.38
N ASP A 30 -2.70 -7.71 -7.03
CA ASP A 30 -2.92 -8.42 -5.78
C ASP A 30 -1.98 -9.62 -5.65
N GLY A 31 -1.33 -9.69 -4.49
CA GLY A 31 -0.30 -10.67 -4.18
C GLY A 31 1.06 -10.46 -4.87
N LYS A 32 1.28 -9.37 -5.62
CA LYS A 32 2.55 -9.11 -6.32
C LYS A 32 3.45 -8.16 -5.53
N GLN A 33 4.76 -8.31 -5.74
CA GLN A 33 5.75 -7.35 -5.28
C GLN A 33 5.62 -6.04 -6.07
N VAL A 34 5.56 -4.93 -5.37
CA VAL A 34 5.46 -3.58 -5.93
C VAL A 34 6.38 -2.62 -5.18
N THR A 35 6.74 -1.52 -5.84
CA THR A 35 7.28 -0.32 -5.20
C THR A 35 6.24 0.76 -5.32
N VAL A 36 5.83 1.35 -4.20
CA VAL A 36 4.80 2.38 -4.15
C VAL A 36 5.30 3.65 -3.47
N THR A 37 4.67 4.77 -3.78
CA THR A 37 4.78 6.01 -3.00
C THR A 37 3.43 6.36 -2.38
N MET A 38 3.46 6.92 -1.18
CA MET A 38 2.27 7.48 -0.52
C MET A 38 2.62 8.67 0.34
N PHE A 39 1.66 9.58 0.54
CA PHE A 39 1.75 10.62 1.56
C PHE A 39 1.02 10.15 2.83
N VAL A 40 1.76 10.07 3.94
CA VAL A 40 1.20 9.64 5.22
C VAL A 40 0.36 10.78 5.80
N ALA A 41 -0.96 10.63 5.74
CA ALA A 41 -1.92 11.69 6.04
C ALA A 41 -2.88 11.36 7.19
N LYS A 42 -2.81 10.15 7.72
CA LYS A 42 -3.57 9.70 8.88
C LYS A 42 -2.64 9.49 10.08
N PRO A 43 -3.17 9.55 11.32
CA PRO A 43 -2.42 9.17 12.50
C PRO A 43 -1.80 7.79 12.34
N ILE A 44 -0.56 7.65 12.80
CA ILE A 44 0.16 6.37 12.74
C ILE A 44 -0.32 5.45 13.86
N ASP A 45 -0.63 4.21 13.53
CA ASP A 45 -0.82 3.14 14.52
C ASP A 45 0.46 2.33 14.65
N GLN A 46 0.83 2.00 15.89
CA GLN A 46 2.08 1.35 16.22
C GLN A 46 1.85 0.12 17.09
N SER A 47 2.48 -0.98 16.70
CA SER A 47 2.57 -2.21 17.48
C SER A 47 4.05 -2.64 17.55
N PRO A 48 4.43 -3.52 18.50
CA PRO A 48 5.83 -3.90 18.72
C PRO A 48 6.66 -4.20 17.47
N ASP A 49 6.04 -4.78 16.45
CA ASP A 49 6.70 -5.26 15.23
C ASP A 49 6.26 -4.53 13.95
N CYS A 50 5.32 -3.57 14.02
CA CYS A 50 4.70 -2.97 12.85
C CYS A 50 4.28 -1.52 13.07
N THR A 51 4.55 -0.68 12.07
CA THR A 51 3.99 0.67 11.92
C THR A 51 2.97 0.66 10.79
N ILE A 52 1.73 1.02 11.08
CA ILE A 52 0.66 1.14 10.09
C ILE A 52 0.50 2.62 9.73
N VAL A 53 0.56 2.91 8.42
CA VAL A 53 0.40 4.27 7.89
C VAL A 53 -0.72 4.30 6.86
N GLY A 54 -1.50 5.38 6.86
CA GLY A 54 -2.62 5.60 5.95
C GLY A 54 -2.43 6.79 5.03
N ALA A 55 -2.90 6.67 3.79
CA ALA A 55 -3.00 7.77 2.84
C ALA A 55 -4.24 8.64 3.12
N VAL A 56 -4.39 9.74 2.37
CA VAL A 56 -5.61 10.56 2.41
C VAL A 56 -6.81 9.74 1.94
N ASP A 57 -7.95 9.92 2.60
CA ASP A 57 -9.22 9.34 2.15
C ASP A 57 -9.70 9.95 0.84
N LEU A 58 -10.03 9.07 -0.10
CA LEU A 58 -10.76 9.43 -1.30
C LEU A 58 -12.26 9.13 -1.10
N PRO A 59 -13.16 9.85 -1.79
CA PRO A 59 -14.61 9.63 -1.70
C PRO A 59 -15.05 8.36 -2.47
N ASP A 60 -14.24 7.30 -2.44
CA ASP A 60 -14.51 6.01 -3.08
C ASP A 60 -14.73 4.87 -2.08
N GLY A 61 -14.60 5.15 -0.77
CA GLY A 61 -14.80 4.17 0.29
C GLY A 61 -13.68 3.12 0.37
N ILE A 62 -12.52 3.38 -0.26
CA ILE A 62 -11.37 2.48 -0.26
C ILE A 62 -10.29 3.03 0.67
N GLU A 63 -9.92 2.21 1.65
CA GLU A 63 -8.79 2.47 2.53
C GLU A 63 -7.47 2.17 1.83
N ARG A 64 -6.47 3.03 1.98
CA ARG A 64 -5.15 2.88 1.35
C ARG A 64 -4.06 3.08 2.40
N GLY A 65 -3.17 2.11 2.54
CA GLY A 65 -2.14 2.17 3.56
C GLY A 65 -1.00 1.20 3.37
N ALA A 66 0.00 1.33 4.23
CA ALA A 66 1.13 0.43 4.27
C ALA A 66 1.38 -0.10 5.69
N HIS A 67 1.76 -1.36 5.76
CA HIS A 67 2.27 -2.01 6.96
C HIS A 67 3.80 -2.05 6.83
N LEU A 68 4.48 -1.30 7.67
CA LEU A 68 5.93 -1.15 7.65
C LEU A 68 6.55 -1.97 8.79
N ASN A 69 7.70 -2.56 8.54
CA ASN A 69 8.38 -3.36 9.55
C ASN A 69 9.00 -2.47 10.63
N GLY A 70 8.81 -2.91 11.88
CA GLY A 70 9.31 -2.24 13.08
C GLY A 70 8.58 -0.94 13.41
N HIS A 71 9.17 -0.16 14.32
CA HIS A 71 8.65 1.13 14.74
C HIS A 71 9.26 2.29 13.96
N ARG A 72 8.41 3.17 13.43
CA ARG A 72 8.81 4.40 12.75
C ARG A 72 7.98 5.56 13.31
N TYR A 73 8.65 6.51 13.98
CA TYR A 73 7.99 7.53 14.80
C TYR A 73 7.70 8.85 14.06
N ASP A 74 8.36 9.10 12.92
CA ASP A 74 8.37 10.43 12.29
C ASP A 74 7.93 10.39 10.81
N LEU A 75 6.85 9.68 10.49
CA LEU A 75 6.36 9.57 9.11
C LEU A 75 5.18 10.49 8.80
N GLU A 76 4.45 11.00 9.79
CA GLU A 76 3.27 11.83 9.58
C GLU A 76 3.60 13.08 8.75
N GLY A 77 2.78 13.37 7.73
CA GLY A 77 3.00 14.51 6.85
C GLY A 77 4.18 14.36 5.89
N THR A 78 4.71 13.14 5.71
CA THR A 78 5.82 12.87 4.79
C THR A 78 5.38 12.00 3.61
N ARG A 79 6.06 12.17 2.46
CA ARG A 79 5.94 11.24 1.33
C ARG A 79 6.99 10.15 1.47
N ILE A 80 6.54 8.90 1.53
CA ILE A 80 7.40 7.73 1.67
C ILE A 80 7.37 6.88 0.41
N THR A 81 8.41 6.07 0.22
CA THR A 81 8.45 4.99 -0.77
C THR A 81 8.55 3.66 -0.04
N VAL A 82 7.69 2.71 -0.40
CA VAL A 82 7.60 1.39 0.24
C VAL A 82 7.71 0.33 -0.83
N THR A 83 8.62 -0.62 -0.64
CA THR A 83 8.72 -1.82 -1.48
C THR A 83 8.13 -2.98 -0.69
N GLY A 84 7.05 -3.56 -1.20
CA GLY A 84 6.28 -4.55 -0.47
C GLY A 84 5.36 -5.37 -1.35
N LYS A 85 4.63 -6.27 -0.72
CA LYS A 85 3.57 -7.04 -1.38
C LYS A 85 2.26 -6.26 -1.32
N LEU A 86 1.62 -6.07 -2.47
CA LEU A 86 0.30 -5.43 -2.54
C LEU A 86 -0.78 -6.45 -2.24
N TRP A 87 -1.76 -6.03 -1.44
CA TRP A 87 -2.94 -6.78 -1.07
C TRP A 87 -4.20 -5.96 -1.33
N VAL A 88 -5.23 -6.61 -1.87
CA VAL A 88 -6.59 -6.08 -1.89
C VAL A 88 -7.45 -6.93 -0.96
N ILE A 89 -7.97 -6.32 0.09
CA ILE A 89 -8.71 -7.00 1.15
C ILE A 89 -10.14 -6.45 1.18
N ASP A 90 -11.13 -7.31 0.93
CA ASP A 90 -12.54 -6.96 1.06
C ASP A 90 -13.02 -7.32 2.48
N HIS A 91 -13.20 -6.31 3.33
CA HIS A 91 -13.64 -6.47 4.70
C HIS A 91 -15.17 -6.53 4.75
N PRO A 92 -15.77 -7.61 5.27
CA PRO A 92 -17.21 -7.67 5.47
C PRO A 92 -17.61 -6.67 6.57
N GLY A 93 -18.79 -6.07 6.44
CA GLY A 93 -19.36 -5.24 7.49
C GLY A 93 -19.58 -6.04 8.77
N ALA A 94 -19.30 -5.43 9.91
CA ALA A 94 -19.32 -6.09 11.21
C ALA A 94 -19.79 -5.13 12.31
N PHE A 95 -20.29 -5.68 13.41
CA PHE A 95 -20.53 -4.91 14.63
C PHE A 95 -19.28 -4.97 15.52
N VAL A 96 -18.73 -3.81 15.85
CA VAL A 96 -17.62 -3.66 16.80
C VAL A 96 -18.16 -2.88 18.00
N GLU A 97 -18.19 -3.53 19.16
CA GLU A 97 -18.73 -2.94 20.41
C GLU A 97 -20.14 -2.33 20.26
N GLY A 98 -20.99 -2.96 19.44
CA GLY A 98 -22.36 -2.52 19.19
C GLY A 98 -22.50 -1.43 18.12
N VAL A 99 -21.39 -0.93 17.55
CA VAL A 99 -21.39 0.00 16.42
C VAL A 99 -21.25 -0.77 15.11
N LEU A 100 -22.13 -0.48 14.14
CA LEU A 100 -22.01 -1.05 12.79
C LEU A 100 -20.85 -0.37 12.05
N VAL A 101 -19.83 -1.15 11.71
CA VAL A 101 -18.82 -0.81 10.73
C VAL A 101 -19.28 -1.38 9.39
N PRO A 102 -19.56 -0.54 8.37
CA PRO A 102 -20.00 -1.01 7.06
C PRO A 102 -18.89 -1.83 6.40
N ALA A 103 -19.20 -2.58 5.34
CA ALA A 103 -18.16 -3.25 4.53
C ALA A 103 -17.29 -2.20 3.83
N TRP A 104 -16.01 -2.51 3.64
CA TRP A 104 -15.06 -1.65 2.92
C TRP A 104 -13.98 -2.48 2.22
N THR A 105 -13.30 -1.87 1.26
CA THR A 105 -12.13 -2.46 0.62
C THR A 105 -10.88 -1.73 1.11
N GLU A 106 -9.82 -2.48 1.37
CA GLU A 106 -8.50 -1.97 1.71
C GLU A 106 -7.49 -2.35 0.63
N ILE A 107 -6.69 -1.38 0.19
CA ILE A 107 -5.49 -1.58 -0.63
C ILE A 107 -4.29 -1.37 0.29
N ARG A 108 -3.61 -2.47 0.61
CA ARG A 108 -2.49 -2.49 1.56
C ARG A 108 -1.20 -2.85 0.85
N VAL A 109 -0.10 -2.19 1.22
CA VAL A 109 1.25 -2.67 0.91
C VAL A 109 1.93 -3.13 2.19
N GLU A 110 2.34 -4.39 2.23
CA GLU A 110 3.08 -4.97 3.35
C GLU A 110 4.56 -5.03 3.01
N GLU A 111 5.39 -4.31 3.77
CA GLU A 111 6.83 -4.28 3.60
C GLU A 111 7.41 -5.69 3.88
N GLY A 112 8.27 -6.18 2.97
CA GLY A 112 8.91 -7.49 3.13
C GLY A 112 9.83 -7.50 4.36
N LYS A 113 9.84 -8.62 5.10
CA LYS A 113 10.76 -8.85 6.23
C LYS A 113 12.22 -8.78 5.82
#